data_AF-A0A842R200-F1
#
_entry.id   AF-A0A842R200-F1
#
_cell.length_a   1.000
_cell.length_b   1.000
_cell.length_c   1.000
_cell.angle_alpha   90.00
_cell.angle_beta   90.00
_cell.angle_gamma   90.00
#
_symmetry.space_group_name_H-M   'P 1'
#
loop_
_entity.id
_entity.type
_entity.pdbx_description
1 polymer ?
#
loop_
_entity_poly.entity_id
_entity_poly.type
_entity_poly.pdbx_seq_one_letter_code
_entity_poly.pdbx_strand_id
1 'polypeptide(L)'
;KQNFPNPAFGGGDDVPGTWFNFTMGNVDFFMLDCRFYRQDPGVVDNPSMLGTDQKAWLMQALANSNATFKVIASSVPWANGTKPGSKDTWDGFPGEREDIFSWIGNNNITGVVLLSADRHRSDAWLIERPQSYDLYDFSSSCLTNIHRHPVLDASLFGYNDKNSFGRIDFDLANPNPTVTYTIYTIDNETKGSMSVSLSELS
;
A
#
# COMPACT_ATOMS: atom_id res chain seq x y z
N LYS A 1 -11.73 3.64 -27.12
CA LYS A 1 -10.90 4.32 -26.10
C LYS A 1 -11.83 4.82 -25.01
N GLN A 2 -12.15 3.97 -24.03
CA GLN A 2 -12.79 4.45 -22.81
C GLN A 2 -11.64 4.78 -21.86
N ASN A 3 -11.49 6.06 -21.53
CA ASN A 3 -10.63 6.48 -20.43
C ASN A 3 -11.55 6.58 -19.22
N PHE A 4 -11.21 5.91 -18.13
CA PHE A 4 -11.90 6.04 -16.86
C PHE A 4 -11.11 7.09 -16.05
N PRO A 5 -11.55 8.36 -16.04
CA PRO A 5 -10.86 9.40 -15.29
C PRO A 5 -10.90 9.06 -13.80
N ASN A 6 -10.04 9.73 -13.03
CA ASN A 6 -10.08 9.61 -11.58
C ASN A 6 -11.50 9.90 -11.08
N PRO A 7 -12.10 9.03 -10.24
CA PRO A 7 -13.51 9.18 -9.88
C PRO A 7 -13.76 10.38 -8.96
N ALA A 8 -12.72 10.94 -8.32
CA ALA A 8 -12.79 12.12 -7.47
C ALA A 8 -11.51 12.99 -7.58
N PHE A 9 -11.55 14.19 -7.02
CA PHE A 9 -10.43 15.14 -6.96
C PHE A 9 -10.04 15.43 -5.51
N GLY A 10 -9.73 14.39 -4.74
CA GLY A 10 -9.39 14.53 -3.33
C GLY A 10 -10.52 15.20 -2.53
N GLY A 11 -10.22 16.32 -1.88
CA GLY A 11 -11.19 17.13 -1.13
C GLY A 11 -11.92 18.19 -1.98
N GLY A 12 -11.82 18.15 -3.31
CA GLY A 12 -12.43 19.13 -4.22
C GLY A 12 -11.51 20.31 -4.51
N ASP A 13 -12.08 21.41 -4.99
CA ASP A 13 -11.31 22.58 -5.44
C ASP A 13 -10.52 23.27 -4.31
N ASP A 14 -11.04 23.22 -3.08
CA ASP A 14 -10.41 23.84 -1.90
C ASP A 14 -9.24 23.00 -1.35
N VAL A 15 -9.28 21.68 -1.54
CA VAL A 15 -8.27 20.73 -1.06
C VAL A 15 -7.94 19.74 -2.19
N PRO A 16 -7.23 20.21 -3.24
CA PRO A 16 -7.04 19.44 -4.46
C PRO A 16 -6.09 18.25 -4.29
N GLY A 17 -6.30 17.24 -5.14
CA GLY A 17 -5.40 16.10 -5.34
C GLY A 17 -6.14 14.95 -6.00
N THR A 18 -5.54 13.76 -6.02
CA THR A 18 -6.13 12.61 -6.74
C THR A 18 -6.46 11.41 -5.86
N TRP A 19 -6.55 11.57 -4.54
CA TRP A 19 -6.97 10.46 -3.66
C TRP A 19 -8.48 10.23 -3.73
N PHE A 20 -8.86 8.99 -3.49
CA PHE A 20 -10.25 8.55 -3.46
C PHE A 20 -10.34 7.17 -2.80
N ASN A 21 -11.56 6.72 -2.51
CA ASN A 21 -11.81 5.34 -2.13
C ASN A 21 -12.97 4.75 -2.94
N PHE A 22 -13.01 3.43 -3.00
CA PHE A 22 -14.12 2.69 -3.57
C PHE A 22 -14.23 1.32 -2.90
N THR A 23 -15.39 0.69 -3.05
CA THR A 23 -15.68 -0.64 -2.50
C THR A 23 -15.89 -1.63 -3.62
N MET A 24 -15.36 -2.85 -3.45
CA MET A 24 -15.65 -3.99 -4.31
C MET A 24 -15.91 -5.22 -3.44
N GLY A 25 -17.14 -5.75 -3.50
CA GLY A 25 -17.56 -6.81 -2.58
C GLY A 25 -17.53 -6.31 -1.13
N ASN A 26 -16.85 -7.05 -0.24
CA ASN A 26 -16.63 -6.65 1.15
C ASN A 26 -15.18 -6.17 1.40
N VAL A 27 -14.62 -5.45 0.43
CA VAL A 27 -13.26 -4.90 0.47
C VAL A 27 -13.31 -3.42 0.09
N ASP A 28 -12.72 -2.59 0.94
CA ASP A 28 -12.55 -1.16 0.66
C ASP A 28 -11.11 -0.89 0.19
N PHE A 29 -10.99 -0.04 -0.83
CA PHE A 29 -9.72 0.39 -1.40
C PHE A 29 -9.56 1.89 -1.17
N PHE A 30 -8.46 2.28 -0.53
CA PHE A 30 -8.09 3.66 -0.23
C PHE A 30 -6.88 4.03 -1.09
N MET A 31 -7.11 4.81 -2.14
CA MET A 31 -6.11 5.19 -3.12
C MET A 31 -5.48 6.51 -2.70
N LEU A 32 -4.21 6.49 -2.29
CA LEU A 32 -3.50 7.68 -1.82
C LEU A 32 -2.88 8.46 -2.99
N ASP A 33 -2.74 9.78 -2.79
CA ASP A 33 -1.90 10.64 -3.62
C ASP A 33 -0.65 11.03 -2.83
N CYS A 34 0.43 10.29 -3.04
CA CYS A 34 1.71 10.48 -2.36
C CYS A 34 2.62 11.49 -3.08
N ARG A 35 2.05 12.46 -3.79
CA ARG A 35 2.79 13.47 -4.54
C ARG A 35 2.28 14.89 -4.29
N PHE A 36 0.97 15.11 -4.33
CA PHE A 36 0.41 16.46 -4.34
C PHE A 36 0.81 17.32 -3.15
N TYR A 37 0.73 16.77 -1.94
CA TYR A 37 1.08 17.47 -0.69
C TYR A 37 2.42 17.06 -0.10
N ARG A 38 3.20 16.27 -0.83
CA ARG A 38 4.45 15.73 -0.33
C ARG A 38 5.48 16.83 -0.08
N GLN A 39 5.92 16.95 1.16
CA GLN A 39 7.01 17.83 1.55
C GLN A 39 8.38 17.22 1.25
N ASP A 40 9.42 18.05 1.15
CA ASP A 40 10.78 17.59 0.90
C ASP A 40 11.46 17.11 2.20
N PRO A 41 11.77 15.80 2.34
CA PRO A 41 12.40 15.23 3.53
C PRO A 41 13.91 15.56 3.67
N GLY A 42 14.47 16.32 2.73
CA GLY A 42 15.78 16.94 2.83
C GLY A 42 15.75 18.36 3.40
N VAL A 43 14.58 18.98 3.50
CA VAL A 43 14.41 20.40 3.90
C VAL A 43 13.54 20.55 5.14
N VAL A 44 12.46 19.77 5.24
CA VAL A 44 11.48 19.87 6.34
C VAL A 44 11.78 18.83 7.41
N ASP A 45 11.90 19.26 8.66
CA ASP A 45 11.92 18.36 9.81
C ASP A 45 10.53 17.75 10.03
N ASN A 46 10.46 16.42 10.18
CA ASN A 46 9.21 15.65 10.24
C ASN A 46 8.26 15.94 9.05
N PRO A 47 8.72 15.66 7.82
CA PRO A 47 7.96 15.96 6.61
C PRO A 47 6.68 15.11 6.52
N SER A 48 5.67 15.65 5.84
CA SER A 48 4.42 14.96 5.52
C SER A 48 4.40 14.49 4.06
N MET A 49 3.96 13.25 3.84
CA MET A 49 3.72 12.64 2.53
C MET A 49 2.32 13.02 2.02
N LEU A 50 1.31 12.95 2.89
CA LEU A 50 -0.10 13.09 2.52
C LEU A 50 -0.64 14.51 2.72
N GLY A 51 0.02 15.32 3.55
CA GLY A 51 -0.55 16.56 4.06
C GLY A 51 -1.65 16.32 5.09
N THR A 52 -2.09 17.41 5.72
CA THR A 52 -3.07 17.36 6.83
C THR A 52 -4.41 16.79 6.40
N ASP A 53 -4.96 17.28 5.29
CA ASP A 53 -6.34 16.96 4.89
C ASP A 53 -6.49 15.52 4.39
N GLN A 54 -5.58 15.03 3.55
CA GLN A 54 -5.62 13.66 3.06
C GLN A 54 -5.36 12.65 4.19
N LYS A 55 -4.44 12.95 5.13
CA LYS A 55 -4.21 12.08 6.30
C LYS A 55 -5.46 11.99 7.17
N ALA A 56 -6.12 13.12 7.43
CA ALA A 56 -7.38 13.16 8.18
C ALA A 56 -8.49 12.38 7.45
N TRP A 57 -8.60 12.56 6.13
CA TRP A 57 -9.51 11.79 5.29
C TRP A 57 -9.25 10.29 5.40
N LEU A 58 -8.00 9.83 5.31
CA LEU A 58 -7.65 8.41 5.38
C LEU A 58 -8.10 7.81 6.71
N MET A 59 -7.79 8.47 7.83
CA MET A 59 -8.20 8.01 9.16
C MET A 59 -9.73 7.94 9.28
N GLN A 60 -10.45 8.98 8.84
CA GLN A 60 -11.92 8.97 8.89
C GLN A 60 -12.52 7.89 7.98
N ALA A 61 -11.98 7.71 6.78
CA ALA A 61 -12.47 6.73 5.83
C ALA A 61 -12.24 5.29 6.33
N LEU A 62 -11.09 5.03 6.98
CA LEU A 62 -10.80 3.76 7.65
C LEU A 62 -11.73 3.50 8.84
N ALA A 63 -11.95 4.51 9.69
CA ALA A 63 -12.86 4.40 10.84
C ALA A 63 -14.31 4.10 10.44
N ASN A 64 -14.75 4.63 9.30
CA ASN A 64 -16.10 4.45 8.79
C ASN A 64 -16.27 3.15 7.97
N SER A 65 -15.19 2.43 7.70
CA SER A 65 -15.22 1.20 6.89
C SER A 65 -15.63 -0.01 7.72
N ASN A 66 -16.72 -0.66 7.29
CA ASN A 66 -17.16 -1.96 7.83
C ASN A 66 -16.68 -3.14 6.96
N ALA A 67 -15.79 -2.90 6.00
CA ALA A 67 -15.31 -3.93 5.09
C ALA A 67 -14.42 -4.96 5.81
N THR A 68 -14.46 -6.21 5.37
CA THR A 68 -13.61 -7.30 5.88
C THR A 68 -12.13 -6.97 5.69
N PHE A 69 -11.75 -6.51 4.50
CA PHE A 69 -10.39 -6.06 4.21
C PHE A 69 -10.39 -4.59 3.79
N LYS A 70 -9.31 -3.90 4.17
CA LYS A 70 -9.07 -2.48 3.90
C LYS A 70 -7.72 -2.36 3.22
N VAL A 71 -7.71 -2.03 1.94
CA VAL A 71 -6.51 -1.98 1.11
C VAL A 71 -6.05 -0.54 0.99
N ILE A 72 -4.89 -0.20 1.56
CA ILE A 72 -4.32 1.15 1.43
C ILE A 72 -3.26 1.13 0.35
N ALA A 73 -3.55 1.78 -0.79
CA ALA A 73 -2.66 1.83 -1.94
C ALA A 73 -1.85 3.12 -1.98
N SER A 74 -0.53 2.97 -1.87
CA SER A 74 0.46 4.04 -1.95
C SER A 74 1.19 3.98 -3.29
N SER A 75 1.57 5.13 -3.86
CA SER A 75 2.39 5.14 -5.08
C SER A 75 3.86 4.82 -4.82
N VAL A 76 4.29 4.76 -3.55
CA VAL A 76 5.66 4.44 -3.11
C VAL A 76 5.66 3.40 -1.99
N PRO A 77 6.75 2.62 -1.80
CA PRO A 77 6.85 1.58 -0.79
C PRO A 77 6.64 2.05 0.64
N TRP A 78 5.93 1.24 1.43
CA TRP A 78 5.71 1.46 2.87
C TRP A 78 6.82 0.88 3.72
N ALA A 79 7.33 -0.30 3.35
CA ALA A 79 8.36 -0.98 4.11
C ALA A 79 9.70 -0.23 4.04
N ASN A 80 10.38 -0.17 5.18
CA ASN A 80 11.69 0.47 5.26
C ASN A 80 12.73 -0.34 4.49
N GLY A 81 13.67 0.35 3.85
CA GLY A 81 14.78 -0.29 3.13
C GLY A 81 14.39 -0.83 1.75
N THR A 82 13.14 -0.71 1.31
CA THR A 82 12.73 -1.14 -0.04
C THR A 82 13.50 -0.40 -1.14
N LYS A 83 13.90 0.85 -0.89
CA LYS A 83 14.76 1.68 -1.76
C LYS A 83 15.98 2.19 -0.97
N PRO A 84 17.03 1.36 -0.77
CA PRO A 84 18.14 1.68 0.12
C PRO A 84 18.76 3.07 -0.14
N GLY A 85 18.87 3.87 0.91
CA GLY A 85 19.43 5.23 0.86
C GLY A 85 18.51 6.31 0.27
N SER A 86 17.29 5.95 -0.16
CA SER A 86 16.33 6.92 -0.68
C SER A 86 15.36 7.40 0.39
N LYS A 87 15.08 8.70 0.40
CA LYS A 87 14.02 9.32 1.20
C LYS A 87 12.73 9.55 0.39
N ASP A 88 12.64 9.03 -0.82
CA ASP A 88 11.50 9.25 -1.72
C ASP A 88 10.30 8.34 -1.37
N THR A 89 10.54 7.26 -0.62
CA THR A 89 9.55 6.31 -0.08
C THR A 89 9.10 6.74 1.31
N TRP A 90 8.24 5.94 1.95
CA TRP A 90 7.84 6.18 3.33
C TRP A 90 8.99 6.16 4.36
N ASP A 91 10.19 5.65 3.99
CA ASP A 91 11.44 5.82 4.77
C ASP A 91 11.79 7.30 5.02
N GLY A 92 11.43 8.19 4.10
CA GLY A 92 11.66 9.63 4.24
C GLY A 92 10.64 10.33 5.15
N PHE A 93 9.55 9.65 5.51
CA PHE A 93 8.41 10.20 6.25
C PHE A 93 8.09 9.35 7.48
N PRO A 94 9.09 9.01 8.32
CA PRO A 94 8.93 8.01 9.38
C PRO A 94 7.90 8.43 10.44
N GLY A 95 7.81 9.73 10.75
CA GLY A 95 6.84 10.26 11.71
C GLY A 95 5.40 10.08 11.24
N GLU A 96 5.08 10.52 10.02
CA GLU A 96 3.73 10.36 9.49
C GLU A 96 3.37 8.88 9.24
N ARG A 97 4.33 8.06 8.81
CA ARG A 97 4.15 6.61 8.66
C ARG A 97 3.77 5.97 9.99
N GLU A 98 4.51 6.30 11.05
CA GLU A 98 4.25 5.78 12.39
C GLU A 98 2.91 6.26 12.94
N ASP A 99 2.54 7.53 12.74
CA ASP A 99 1.24 8.05 13.14
C ASP A 99 0.08 7.26 12.51
N ILE A 100 0.17 6.94 11.22
CA ILE A 100 -0.86 6.16 10.51
C ILE A 100 -0.96 4.74 11.09
N PHE A 101 0.18 4.05 11.24
CA PHE A 101 0.20 2.66 11.71
C PHE A 101 -0.22 2.54 13.17
N SER A 102 0.26 3.43 14.04
CA SER A 102 -0.18 3.50 15.43
C SER A 102 -1.66 3.85 15.53
N TRP A 103 -2.18 4.74 14.69
CA TRP A 103 -3.61 5.05 14.69
C TRP A 103 -4.46 3.84 14.29
N ILE A 104 -4.05 3.06 13.29
CA ILE A 104 -4.72 1.80 12.89
C ILE A 104 -4.81 0.84 14.09
N GLY A 105 -3.69 0.58 14.77
CA GLY A 105 -3.66 -0.28 15.95
C GLY A 105 -4.49 0.25 17.12
N ASN A 106 -4.32 1.52 17.47
CA ASN A 106 -5.01 2.15 18.61
C ASN A 106 -6.53 2.24 18.43
N ASN A 107 -7.03 2.24 17.18
CA ASN A 107 -8.45 2.28 16.87
C ASN A 107 -9.02 0.90 16.49
N ASN A 108 -8.23 -0.19 16.64
CA ASN A 108 -8.60 -1.56 16.30
C ASN A 108 -9.16 -1.68 14.87
N ILE A 109 -8.54 -0.98 13.92
CA ILE A 109 -8.93 -1.08 12.51
C ILE A 109 -8.35 -2.38 11.97
N THR A 110 -9.18 -3.41 11.84
CA THR A 110 -8.75 -4.75 11.40
C THR A 110 -8.80 -4.91 9.87
N GLY A 111 -8.08 -5.93 9.38
CA GLY A 111 -8.09 -6.34 7.97
C GLY A 111 -7.31 -5.41 7.05
N VAL A 112 -6.41 -4.57 7.58
CA VAL A 112 -5.60 -3.66 6.75
C VAL A 112 -4.47 -4.42 6.05
N VAL A 113 -4.39 -4.26 4.73
CA VAL A 113 -3.22 -4.63 3.91
C VAL A 113 -2.76 -3.43 3.09
N LEU A 114 -1.47 -3.37 2.81
CA LEU A 114 -0.85 -2.25 2.10
C LEU A 114 -0.49 -2.68 0.69
N LEU A 115 -0.69 -1.77 -0.27
CA LEU A 115 -0.17 -1.90 -1.63
C LEU A 115 0.79 -0.78 -1.94
N SER A 116 1.83 -1.09 -2.71
CA SER A 116 2.79 -0.10 -3.16
C SER A 116 3.37 -0.38 -4.55
N ALA A 117 4.12 0.61 -5.07
CA ALA A 117 4.78 0.51 -6.36
C ALA A 117 6.19 1.17 -6.38
N ASP A 118 6.54 1.89 -7.46
CA ASP A 118 7.79 2.63 -7.71
C ASP A 118 9.06 1.80 -7.93
N ARG A 119 9.21 0.62 -7.31
CA ARG A 119 10.53 -0.01 -7.18
C ARG A 119 11.02 -0.83 -8.38
N HIS A 120 10.29 -0.86 -9.49
CA HIS A 120 10.64 -1.58 -10.72
C HIS A 120 10.96 -3.08 -10.51
N ARG A 121 10.22 -3.69 -9.58
CA ARG A 121 10.18 -5.12 -9.27
C ARG A 121 8.83 -5.45 -8.62
N SER A 122 8.56 -6.72 -8.40
CA SER A 122 7.39 -7.16 -7.64
C SER A 122 7.87 -7.93 -6.41
N ASP A 123 7.39 -7.58 -5.23
CA ASP A 123 7.84 -8.15 -3.96
C ASP A 123 6.78 -8.02 -2.87
N ALA A 124 6.95 -8.77 -1.78
CA ALA A 124 6.11 -8.69 -0.59
C ALA A 124 6.99 -8.41 0.63
N TRP A 125 6.51 -7.56 1.52
CA TRP A 125 7.25 -7.13 2.71
C TRP A 125 6.39 -7.29 3.96
N LEU A 126 7.04 -7.65 5.07
CA LEU A 126 6.45 -7.62 6.40
C LEU A 126 6.93 -6.36 7.13
N ILE A 127 6.00 -5.67 7.78
CA ILE A 127 6.27 -4.56 8.68
C ILE A 127 5.81 -5.00 10.05
N GLU A 128 6.77 -5.40 10.89
CA GLU A 128 6.49 -5.85 12.25
C GLU A 128 5.96 -4.70 13.13
N ARG A 129 4.92 -4.97 13.91
CA ARG A 129 4.26 -3.98 14.78
C ARG A 129 4.13 -4.51 16.21
N PRO A 130 5.09 -4.24 17.12
CA PRO A 130 5.04 -4.77 18.49
C PRO A 130 3.79 -4.39 19.31
N GLN A 131 3.10 -3.32 18.92
CA GLN A 131 1.92 -2.79 19.62
C GLN A 131 0.59 -3.06 18.88
N SER A 132 0.62 -3.78 17.76
CA SER A 132 -0.57 -4.16 16.97
C SER A 132 -0.31 -5.46 16.20
N TYR A 133 -1.14 -5.77 15.20
CA TYR A 133 -0.81 -6.82 14.23
C TYR A 133 0.15 -6.28 13.16
N ASP A 134 0.90 -7.18 12.53
CA ASP A 134 1.89 -6.85 11.49
C ASP A 134 1.21 -6.41 10.19
N LEU A 135 1.85 -5.50 9.45
CA LEU A 135 1.32 -5.03 8.17
C LEU A 135 2.08 -5.65 7.00
N TYR A 136 1.34 -6.11 6.00
CA TYR A 136 1.91 -6.66 4.77
C TYR A 136 1.83 -5.62 3.66
N ASP A 137 2.97 -5.33 3.03
CA ASP A 137 3.09 -4.44 1.87
C ASP A 137 3.34 -5.26 0.60
N PHE A 138 2.32 -5.35 -0.25
CA PHE A 138 2.38 -6.04 -1.54
C PHE A 138 2.72 -5.04 -2.64
N SER A 139 3.91 -5.20 -3.21
CA SER A 139 4.47 -4.28 -4.21
C SER A 139 4.45 -4.90 -5.60
N SER A 140 3.86 -4.18 -6.57
CA SER A 140 3.77 -4.59 -7.97
C SER A 140 4.16 -3.44 -8.90
N SER A 141 5.42 -3.41 -9.32
CA SER A 141 6.01 -2.23 -10.00
C SER A 141 6.71 -2.52 -11.32
N CYS A 142 6.49 -3.67 -11.94
CA CYS A 142 7.32 -4.11 -13.07
C CYS A 142 6.54 -4.44 -14.34
N LEU A 143 5.34 -3.89 -14.53
CA LEU A 143 4.50 -4.27 -15.67
C LEU A 143 5.11 -3.85 -17.02
N THR A 144 5.73 -2.67 -17.10
CA THR A 144 6.30 -2.12 -18.35
C THR A 144 7.76 -1.71 -18.25
N ASN A 145 8.40 -1.92 -17.09
CA ASN A 145 9.75 -1.45 -16.82
C ASN A 145 10.83 -2.29 -17.52
N ILE A 146 11.76 -1.61 -18.19
CA ILE A 146 12.97 -2.19 -18.76
C ILE A 146 14.09 -2.19 -17.71
N HIS A 147 14.30 -1.05 -17.04
CA HIS A 147 15.23 -0.95 -15.92
C HIS A 147 14.59 -1.51 -14.65
N ARG A 148 15.28 -2.42 -13.97
CA ARG A 148 14.78 -3.14 -12.81
C ARG A 148 15.81 -3.16 -11.69
N HIS A 149 15.31 -3.27 -10.47
CA HIS A 149 16.15 -3.28 -9.28
C HIS A 149 16.23 -4.68 -8.67
N PRO A 150 17.32 -5.03 -7.97
CA PRO A 150 17.44 -6.32 -7.30
C PRO A 150 16.30 -6.50 -6.29
N VAL A 151 15.86 -7.75 -6.15
CA VAL A 151 15.07 -8.21 -4.99
C VAL A 151 15.99 -8.12 -3.77
N LEU A 152 15.43 -7.73 -2.63
CA LEU A 152 16.19 -7.53 -1.40
C LEU A 152 15.93 -8.69 -0.45
N ASP A 153 16.96 -9.15 0.25
CA ASP A 153 16.85 -10.27 1.21
C ASP A 153 15.88 -10.00 2.36
N ALA A 154 15.60 -8.73 2.64
CA ALA A 154 14.62 -8.30 3.64
C ALA A 154 13.15 -8.43 3.17
N SER A 155 12.91 -8.63 1.87
CA SER A 155 11.57 -8.96 1.36
C SER A 155 11.23 -10.42 1.68
N LEU A 156 9.96 -10.72 1.91
CA LEU A 156 9.48 -12.09 2.12
C LEU A 156 9.72 -12.96 0.88
N PHE A 157 9.48 -12.37 -0.29
CA PHE A 157 9.84 -12.89 -1.60
C PHE A 157 9.74 -11.76 -2.64
N GLY A 158 10.34 -11.98 -3.81
CA GLY A 158 10.20 -11.05 -4.92
C GLY A 158 10.67 -11.62 -6.25
N TYR A 159 10.43 -10.84 -7.30
CA TYR A 159 10.76 -11.18 -8.68
C TYR A 159 11.11 -9.94 -9.49
N ASN A 160 12.17 -10.03 -10.29
CA ASN A 160 12.61 -8.96 -11.19
C ASN A 160 13.19 -9.44 -12.54
N ASP A 161 13.19 -10.74 -12.85
CA ASP A 161 13.83 -11.25 -14.08
C ASP A 161 13.07 -10.89 -15.36
N LYS A 162 11.75 -10.78 -15.31
CA LYS A 162 10.87 -10.32 -16.40
C LYS A 162 9.84 -9.32 -15.89
N ASN A 163 9.15 -8.68 -16.83
CA ASN A 163 7.97 -7.92 -16.50
C ASN A 163 6.95 -8.81 -15.79
N SER A 164 6.28 -8.23 -14.82
CA SER A 164 5.35 -8.95 -13.94
C SER A 164 4.29 -8.00 -13.41
N PHE A 165 3.21 -8.59 -12.92
CA PHE A 165 2.18 -7.91 -12.17
C PHE A 165 1.79 -8.73 -10.94
N GLY A 166 1.35 -8.03 -9.92
CA GLY A 166 0.73 -8.59 -8.75
C GLY A 166 -0.76 -8.84 -8.97
N ARG A 167 -1.25 -9.99 -8.53
CA ARG A 167 -2.67 -10.28 -8.38
C ARG A 167 -2.99 -10.44 -6.90
N ILE A 168 -4.12 -9.90 -6.48
CA ILE A 168 -4.64 -10.07 -5.14
C ILE A 168 -6.00 -10.73 -5.23
N ASP A 169 -6.15 -11.85 -4.53
CA ASP A 169 -7.39 -12.60 -4.45
C ASP A 169 -7.92 -12.56 -3.01
N PHE A 170 -9.20 -12.23 -2.85
CA PHE A 170 -9.89 -12.22 -1.57
C PHE A 170 -10.84 -13.41 -1.48
N ASP A 171 -10.58 -14.34 -0.57
CA ASP A 171 -11.54 -15.39 -0.21
C ASP A 171 -12.37 -14.92 0.98
N LEU A 172 -13.53 -14.36 0.67
CA LEU A 172 -14.47 -13.80 1.65
C LEU A 172 -15.50 -14.83 2.15
N ALA A 173 -15.58 -16.00 1.53
CA ALA A 173 -16.58 -17.02 1.87
C ALA A 173 -16.11 -17.92 3.03
N ASN A 174 -14.80 -17.92 3.30
CA ASN A 174 -14.20 -18.67 4.40
C ASN A 174 -14.58 -18.08 5.77
N PRO A 175 -14.88 -18.90 6.80
CA PRO A 175 -15.06 -18.43 8.19
C PRO A 175 -13.91 -17.57 8.73
N ASN A 176 -12.69 -17.78 8.22
CA ASN A 176 -11.54 -16.90 8.42
C ASN A 176 -11.10 -16.39 7.03
N PRO A 177 -11.65 -15.25 6.56
CA PRO A 177 -11.35 -14.71 5.24
C PRO A 177 -9.86 -14.55 5.00
N THR A 178 -9.41 -14.69 3.75
CA THR A 178 -7.99 -14.52 3.41
C THR A 178 -7.80 -13.55 2.25
N VAL A 179 -6.63 -12.93 2.22
CA VAL A 179 -6.11 -12.16 1.10
C VAL A 179 -4.81 -12.80 0.63
N THR A 180 -4.75 -13.13 -0.66
CA THR A 180 -3.60 -13.81 -1.26
C THR A 180 -2.95 -12.90 -2.29
N TYR A 181 -1.66 -12.61 -2.11
CA TYR A 181 -0.86 -11.90 -3.09
C TYR A 181 -0.04 -12.89 -3.92
N THR A 182 -0.12 -12.78 -5.24
CA THR A 182 0.62 -13.65 -6.17
C THR A 182 1.29 -12.83 -7.26
N ILE A 183 2.57 -13.11 -7.52
CA ILE A 183 3.31 -12.49 -8.63
C ILE A 183 3.18 -13.37 -9.88
N TYR A 184 2.64 -12.78 -10.94
CA TYR A 184 2.58 -13.37 -12.28
C TYR A 184 3.55 -12.68 -13.22
N THR A 185 4.32 -13.46 -13.99
CA THR A 185 5.13 -12.93 -15.09
C THR A 185 4.27 -12.65 -16.32
N ILE A 186 4.81 -11.88 -17.26
CA ILE A 186 4.19 -11.70 -18.59
C ILE A 186 4.03 -13.00 -19.39
N ASP A 187 4.73 -14.07 -19.00
CA ASP A 187 4.66 -15.40 -19.62
C ASP A 187 3.67 -16.32 -18.87
N ASN A 188 2.85 -15.75 -17.99
CA ASN A 188 1.85 -16.46 -17.19
C ASN A 188 2.45 -17.49 -16.20
N GLU A 189 3.67 -17.23 -15.71
CA GLU A 189 4.31 -18.04 -14.67
C GLU A 189 4.10 -17.42 -13.29
N THR A 190 3.85 -18.25 -12.28
CA THR A 190 3.83 -17.82 -10.88
C THR A 190 5.25 -17.81 -10.32
N LYS A 191 5.67 -16.71 -9.65
CA LYS A 191 7.03 -16.58 -9.08
C LYS A 191 7.07 -16.46 -7.56
N GLY A 192 5.93 -16.22 -6.93
CA GLY A 192 5.78 -16.18 -5.49
C GLY A 192 4.33 -15.94 -5.13
N SER A 193 3.91 -16.49 -4.01
CA SER A 193 2.56 -16.34 -3.50
C SER A 193 2.56 -16.42 -1.99
N MET A 194 1.75 -15.61 -1.34
CA MET A 194 1.47 -15.72 0.09
C MET A 194 0.01 -15.39 0.36
N SER A 195 -0.53 -16.00 1.41
CA SER A 195 -1.88 -15.76 1.88
C SER A 195 -1.81 -15.28 3.33
N VAL A 196 -2.62 -14.28 3.66
CA VAL A 196 -2.76 -13.73 5.01
C VAL A 196 -4.23 -13.82 5.39
N SER A 197 -4.51 -14.37 6.57
CA SER A 197 -5.86 -14.48 7.10
C SER A 197 -6.30 -13.23 7.85
N LEU A 198 -7.61 -13.02 7.96
CA LEU A 198 -8.18 -11.92 8.72
C LEU A 198 -7.73 -11.95 10.19
N SER A 199 -7.59 -13.14 10.78
CA SER A 199 -7.09 -13.30 12.16
C SER A 199 -5.64 -12.88 12.35
N GLU A 200 -4.83 -12.86 11.30
CA GLU A 200 -3.46 -12.31 11.35
C GLU A 200 -3.48 -10.77 11.25
N LEU A 201 -4.62 -10.18 10.89
CA LEU A 201 -4.82 -8.74 10.68
C LEU A 201 -5.80 -8.14 11.72
N SER A 202 -5.80 -8.65 12.95
CA SER A 202 -6.73 -8.26 14.01
C SER A 202 -6.09 -8.19 15.38
#